data_AF-A0A7G8DFS6-F1
#
_entry.id   AF-A0A7G8DFS6-F1
#
_cell.length_a   1.000
_cell.length_b   1.000
_cell.length_c   1.000
_cell.angle_alpha   90.00
_cell.angle_beta   90.00
_cell.angle_gamma   90.00
#
_symmetry.space_group_name_H-M   'P 1'
#
loop_
_entity.id
_entity.type
_entity.pdbx_description
1 polymer ?
#
loop_
_entity_poly.entity_id
_entity_poly.type
_entity_poly.pdbx_seq_one_letter_code
_entity_poly.pdbx_strand_id
1 'polypeptide(L)'
;MTNSWGLSSEQASRYVREARDVVKADLSDIDRVDMLASKVQMLEQIATDAVAVGRESNAIGAIRLLNELVGFGAGQKPGFR
;
A
#
# COMPACT_ATOMS: atom_id res chain seq x y z
N MET A 1 13.39 -31.75 32.09
CA MET A 1 12.93 -30.90 30.97
C MET A 1 13.81 -29.66 30.97
N THR A 2 14.58 -29.47 29.90
CA THR A 2 15.56 -28.39 29.74
C THR A 2 14.82 -27.08 29.47
N ASN A 3 14.40 -26.41 30.55
CA ASN A 3 13.77 -25.09 30.49
C ASN A 3 14.88 -24.04 30.41
N SER A 4 15.22 -23.61 29.19
CA SER A 4 16.07 -22.44 28.99
C SER A 4 15.23 -21.19 29.19
N TRP A 5 15.64 -20.29 30.10
CA TRP A 5 14.90 -19.07 30.46
C TRP A 5 13.45 -19.31 30.92
N GLY A 6 13.16 -20.46 31.52
CA GLY A 6 11.82 -20.78 32.04
C GLY A 6 10.79 -21.15 30.97
N LEU A 7 11.20 -21.32 29.71
CA LEU A 7 10.32 -21.72 28.61
C LEU A 7 10.53 -23.17 28.21
N SER A 8 9.43 -23.85 27.87
CA SER A 8 9.51 -25.12 27.14
C SER A 8 9.92 -24.89 25.69
N SER A 9 10.49 -25.91 25.06
CA SER A 9 10.86 -25.85 23.63
C SER A 9 9.67 -25.52 22.72
N GLU A 10 8.47 -25.98 23.09
CA GLU A 10 7.25 -25.71 22.36
C GLU A 10 6.82 -24.25 22.49
N GLN A 11 6.89 -23.69 23.71
CA GLN A 11 6.59 -22.28 23.96
C GLN A 11 7.56 -21.36 23.22
N ALA A 12 8.86 -21.68 23.26
CA ALA A 12 9.88 -20.93 22.53
C ALA A 12 9.62 -20.94 21.01
N SER A 13 9.27 -22.10 20.46
CA SER A 13 8.96 -22.23 19.02
C SER A 13 7.73 -21.42 18.62
N ARG A 14 6.69 -21.40 19.46
CA ARG A 14 5.48 -20.61 19.24
C ARG A 14 5.79 -19.11 19.24
N TYR A 15 6.51 -18.63 20.24
CA TYR A 15 6.83 -17.19 20.33
C TYR A 15 7.72 -16.70 19.19
N VAL A 16 8.68 -17.51 18.73
CA VAL A 16 9.49 -17.16 17.56
C VAL A 16 8.62 -17.06 16.30
N ARG A 17 7.62 -17.92 16.15
CA ARG A 17 6.69 -17.85 15.02
C ARG A 17 5.82 -16.58 15.08
N GLU A 18 5.25 -16.27 16.23
CA GLU A 18 4.44 -15.06 16.43
C GLU A 18 5.26 -13.79 16.15
N ALA A 19 6.50 -13.72 16.65
CA ALA A 19 7.39 -12.60 16.36
C ALA A 19 7.72 -12.48 14.86
N ARG A 20 7.90 -13.61 14.15
CA ARG A 20 8.09 -13.60 12.69
C ARG A 20 6.87 -13.10 11.93
N ASP A 21 5.66 -13.43 12.38
CA ASP A 21 4.43 -13.00 11.73
C ASP A 21 4.24 -11.48 11.86
N VAL A 22 4.59 -10.88 13.00
CA VAL A 22 4.59 -9.42 13.21
C VAL A 22 5.60 -8.75 12.28
N VAL A 23 6.85 -9.20 12.27
CA VAL A 23 7.90 -8.63 11.40
C VAL A 23 7.50 -8.73 9.92
N LYS A 24 6.87 -9.84 9.52
CA LYS A 24 6.39 -10.02 8.14
C LYS A 24 5.26 -9.04 7.79
N ALA A 25 4.35 -8.76 8.72
CA ALA A 25 3.30 -7.76 8.54
C ALA A 25 3.90 -6.35 8.37
N ASP A 26 4.85 -5.97 9.22
CA ASP A 26 5.53 -4.67 9.14
C ASP A 26 6.28 -4.49 7.81
N LEU A 27 6.99 -5.54 7.35
CA LEU A 27 7.66 -5.53 6.05
C LEU A 27 6.67 -5.41 4.89
N SER A 28 5.51 -6.07 4.99
CA SER A 28 4.48 -5.99 3.94
C SER A 28 3.86 -4.60 3.82
N ASP A 29 3.83 -3.84 4.91
CA ASP A 29 3.36 -2.45 4.90
C ASP A 29 4.40 -1.52 4.25
N ILE A 30 5.70 -1.74 4.48
CA ILE A 30 6.78 -1.00 3.81
C ILE A 30 6.72 -1.23 2.28
N ASP A 31 6.65 -2.50 1.85
CA ASP A 31 6.53 -2.86 0.43
C ASP A 31 5.29 -2.22 -0.23
N ARG A 32 4.20 -2.06 0.54
CA ARG A 32 2.97 -1.43 0.08
C ARG A 32 3.11 0.06 -0.13
N VAL A 33 3.83 0.76 0.75
CA VAL A 33 4.09 2.20 0.63
C VAL A 33 4.96 2.49 -0.59
N ASP A 34 6.02 1.72 -0.78
CA ASP A 34 6.92 1.88 -1.94
C ASP A 34 6.19 1.59 -3.26
N MET A 35 5.38 0.53 -3.28
CA MET A 35 4.53 0.22 -4.42
C MET A 35 3.51 1.33 -4.71
N LEU A 36 2.91 1.94 -3.67
CA LEU A 36 1.98 3.05 -3.82
C LEU A 36 2.68 4.28 -4.40
N ALA A 37 3.84 4.65 -3.87
CA ALA A 37 4.64 5.77 -4.36
C ALA A 37 5.02 5.60 -5.84
N SER A 38 5.46 4.39 -6.21
CA SER A 38 5.79 4.04 -7.60
C SER A 38 4.60 4.21 -8.55
N LYS A 39 3.40 3.79 -8.13
CA LYS A 39 2.17 3.95 -8.92
C LYS A 39 1.73 5.41 -9.06
N VAL A 40 1.86 6.20 -7.99
CA VAL A 40 1.57 7.64 -8.02
C VAL A 40 2.47 8.33 -9.04
N GLN A 41 3.79 8.13 -8.93
CA GLN A 41 4.77 8.73 -9.83
C GLN A 41 4.51 8.35 -11.30
N MET A 42 4.15 7.08 -11.56
CA MET A 42 3.83 6.61 -12.91
C MET A 42 2.60 7.31 -13.49
N LEU A 43 1.53 7.45 -12.71
CA LEU A 43 0.31 8.09 -13.18
C LEU A 43 0.47 9.60 -13.37
N GLU A 44 1.27 10.26 -12.52
CA GLU A 44 1.65 11.67 -12.71
C GLU A 44 2.39 11.86 -14.04
N GLN A 45 3.37 11.00 -14.33
CA GLN A 45 4.10 11.05 -15.60
C GLN A 45 3.17 10.84 -16.80
N ILE A 46 2.26 9.85 -16.74
CA ILE A 46 1.27 9.61 -17.81
C ILE A 46 0.39 10.84 -18.01
N ALA A 47 -0.06 11.48 -16.94
CA ALA A 47 -0.88 12.69 -17.02
C ALA A 47 -0.12 13.84 -17.68
N THR A 48 1.13 14.09 -17.26
CA THR A 48 1.98 15.12 -17.85
C THR A 48 2.25 14.87 -19.34
N ASP A 49 2.64 13.64 -19.70
CA ASP A 49 2.92 13.28 -21.09
C ASP A 49 1.64 13.40 -21.95
N ALA A 50 0.52 12.89 -21.45
CA ALA A 50 -0.76 12.95 -22.16
C ALA A 50 -1.21 14.39 -22.43
N VAL A 51 -1.01 15.31 -21.48
CA VAL A 51 -1.27 16.75 -21.70
C VAL A 51 -0.32 17.31 -22.77
N ALA A 52 0.97 16.97 -22.74
CA ALA A 52 1.95 17.47 -23.69
C ALA A 52 1.69 17.05 -25.14
N VAL A 53 1.13 15.85 -25.37
CA VAL A 53 0.75 15.35 -26.71
C VAL A 53 -0.73 15.54 -27.05
N GLY A 54 -1.51 16.27 -26.25
CA GLY A 54 -2.93 16.56 -26.53
C GLY A 54 -3.85 15.32 -26.42
N ARG A 55 -3.46 14.31 -25.64
CA ARG A 55 -4.26 13.09 -25.36
C ARG A 55 -5.04 13.25 -24.06
N GLU A 56 -5.96 14.21 -24.04
CA GLU A 56 -6.69 14.64 -22.83
C GLU A 56 -7.45 13.49 -22.14
N SER A 57 -7.99 12.54 -22.91
CA SER A 57 -8.66 11.35 -22.37
C SER A 57 -7.75 10.49 -21.48
N ASN A 58 -6.47 10.35 -21.86
CA ASN A 58 -5.48 9.62 -21.09
C ASN A 58 -5.07 10.39 -19.83
N ALA A 59 -4.96 11.72 -19.93
CA ALA A 59 -4.67 12.57 -18.78
C ALA A 59 -5.80 12.49 -17.72
N ILE A 60 -7.05 12.59 -18.17
CA ILE A 60 -8.23 12.45 -17.30
C ILE A 60 -8.27 11.07 -16.65
N GLY A 61 -7.99 10.00 -17.41
CA GLY A 61 -7.92 8.63 -16.90
C GLY A 61 -6.84 8.48 -15.81
N ALA A 62 -5.64 9.00 -16.04
CA ALA A 62 -4.54 8.94 -15.08
C ALA A 62 -4.86 9.72 -13.79
N ILE A 63 -5.44 10.92 -13.90
CA ILE A 63 -5.85 11.74 -12.75
C ILE A 63 -6.95 11.05 -11.93
N ARG A 64 -7.93 10.42 -12.60
CA ARG A 64 -8.98 9.65 -11.90
C ARG A 64 -8.38 8.48 -11.12
N LEU A 65 -7.49 7.71 -11.75
CA LEU A 65 -6.84 6.58 -11.09
C LEU A 65 -5.95 7.03 -9.93
N LEU A 66 -5.26 8.17 -10.06
CA LEU A 66 -4.54 8.80 -8.95
C LEU A 66 -5.47 9.06 -7.78
N ASN A 67 -6.61 9.71 -8.05
CA ASN A 67 -7.62 10.06 -7.04
C ASN A 67 -8.15 8.81 -6.30
N GLU A 68 -8.43 7.74 -7.03
CA GLU A 68 -8.83 6.44 -6.47
C GLU A 68 -7.71 5.80 -5.62
N LEU A 69 -6.44 5.95 -6.04
CA LEU A 69 -5.27 5.42 -5.34
C LEU A 69 -4.99 6.13 -4.00
N VAL A 70 -5.09 7.46 -3.98
CA VAL A 70 -4.78 8.29 -2.81
C VAL A 70 -6.00 8.52 -1.90
N GLY A 71 -7.17 8.03 -2.31
CA GLY A 71 -8.41 8.14 -1.53
C GLY A 71 -9.00 9.56 -1.48
N PHE A 72 -8.51 10.50 -2.29
CA PHE A 72 -9.15 11.81 -2.42
C PHE A 72 -10.56 11.62 -3.01
N GLY A 73 -11.57 12.22 -2.38
CA GLY A 73 -12.98 12.10 -2.81
C GLY A 73 -13.74 10.86 -2.31
N ALA A 74 -13.11 9.90 -1.61
CA ALA A 74 -13.82 8.74 -1.02
C ALA A 74 -14.87 9.14 0.05
N GLY A 75 -14.84 10.38 0.54
CA GLY A 75 -15.84 10.96 1.44
C GLY A 75 -16.92 11.81 0.76
N GLN A 76 -16.83 12.09 -0.54
CA GLN A 76 -17.79 12.94 -1.23
C GLN A 76 -18.89 12.08 -1.85
N LYS A 77 -19.84 11.64 -1.03
CA LYS A 77 -21.13 11.15 -1.55
C LYS A 77 -21.71 12.28 -2.42
N PRO A 78 -22.04 12.05 -3.70
CA PRO A 78 -22.84 13.01 -4.44
C PRO A 78 -24.21 13.07 -3.75
N GLY A 79 -24.44 14.16 -3.01
CA GLY A 79 -25.76 14.50 -2.52
C GLY A 79 -26.62 14.81 -3.73
N PHE A 80 -27.37 13.81 -4.20
CA PHE A 80 -28.48 14.05 -5.11
C PHE A 80 -29.52 14.87 -4.35
N ARG A 81 -29.65 16.15 -4.74
CA ARG A 81 -30.82 16.99 -4.46
C ARG A 81 -31.79 16.86 -5.62
#